data_AF-A0A6B2T2M4-F1
#
_entry.id   AF-A0A6B2T2M4-F1
#
_cell.length_a   1.000
_cell.length_b   1.000
_cell.length_c   1.000
_cell.angle_alpha   90.00
_cell.angle_beta   90.00
_cell.angle_gamma   90.00
#
_symmetry.space_group_name_H-M   'P 1'
#
loop_
_entity.id
_entity.type
_entity.pdbx_description
1 polymer ?
#
loop_
_entity_poly.entity_id
_entity_poly.type
_entity_poly.pdbx_seq_one_letter_code
_entity_poly.pdbx_strand_id
1 'polypeptide(L)'
;MIRAAQDGNQQAQDALVAEYLPLVYNIVGRALNGHADVDDVVQETMLRVLGGLDGLRGPETFRSWLVAITMNQIRGHWRERASGAIPAGGGLADAYDVVDPGADFVDLTITRLGLSGQRRETAEATRWLDEDDRALLSLWWLESAGELTRAEVAEALELSPQHAAVRVQRMKAQLETARVVVRALSANPPCGGLRQITAGWDGVPSALWRKRLARHARGCSVCEGHWSNLVPAEGLLVGLGLVPVGAVLAGLVLPPDLVEVGSASAVSGASGDGSSGQVSARAQARRDRARRRRRT
;
A
#
# COMPACT_ATOMS: atom_id res chain seq x y z
N MET A 1 -15.48 22.18 11.46
CA MET A 1 -15.83 21.51 10.21
C MET A 1 -16.85 20.40 10.43
N ILE A 2 -16.48 19.28 11.09
CA ILE A 2 -17.36 18.10 11.22
C ILE A 2 -18.75 18.43 11.79
N ARG A 3 -18.85 19.15 12.93
CA ARG A 3 -20.17 19.53 13.49
C ARG A 3 -21.05 20.29 12.50
N ALA A 4 -20.47 21.28 11.80
CA ALA A 4 -21.21 22.03 10.77
C ALA A 4 -21.64 21.12 9.60
N ALA A 5 -20.81 20.15 9.22
CA ALA A 5 -21.16 19.17 8.19
C ALA A 5 -22.32 18.25 8.63
N GLN A 6 -22.38 17.87 9.92
CA GLN A 6 -23.51 17.15 10.52
C GLN A 6 -24.78 18.00 10.54
N ASP A 7 -24.65 19.32 10.75
CA ASP A 7 -25.78 20.25 10.69
C ASP A 7 -26.26 20.54 9.25
N GLY A 8 -25.76 19.81 8.24
CA GLY A 8 -26.14 19.96 6.84
C GLY A 8 -25.49 21.14 6.12
N ASN A 9 -24.44 21.76 6.67
CA ASN A 9 -23.73 22.84 5.99
C ASN A 9 -22.95 22.29 4.79
N GLN A 10 -23.41 22.61 3.58
CA GLN A 10 -22.81 22.13 2.32
C GLN A 10 -21.31 22.46 2.22
N GLN A 11 -20.90 23.68 2.57
CA GLN A 11 -19.49 24.08 2.47
C GLN A 11 -18.60 23.28 3.44
N ALA A 12 -19.13 22.93 4.61
CA ALA A 12 -18.43 22.08 5.56
C ALA A 12 -18.36 20.61 5.09
N GLN A 13 -19.39 20.12 4.39
CA GLN A 13 -19.39 18.80 3.76
C GLN A 13 -18.37 18.74 2.60
N ASP A 14 -18.34 19.75 1.73
CA ASP A 14 -17.39 19.82 0.61
C ASP A 14 -15.94 19.86 1.12
N ALA A 15 -15.67 20.66 2.16
CA ALA A 15 -14.35 20.72 2.79
C ALA A 15 -13.94 19.38 3.42
N LEU A 16 -14.89 18.69 4.05
CA LEU A 16 -14.67 17.38 4.65
C LEU A 16 -14.41 16.32 3.57
N VAL A 17 -15.12 16.34 2.45
CA VAL A 17 -14.82 15.47 1.30
C VAL A 17 -13.40 15.75 0.80
N ALA A 18 -13.06 17.01 0.51
CA ALA A 18 -11.75 17.37 -0.01
C ALA A 18 -10.59 16.96 0.92
N GLU A 19 -10.77 17.08 2.24
CA GLU A 19 -9.75 16.71 3.22
C GLU A 19 -9.52 15.19 3.29
N TYR A 20 -10.58 14.38 3.20
CA TYR A 20 -10.52 12.95 3.47
C TYR A 20 -10.55 12.04 2.24
N LEU A 21 -10.91 12.58 1.07
CA LEU A 21 -10.90 11.84 -0.19
C LEU A 21 -9.52 11.19 -0.49
N PRO A 22 -8.37 11.85 -0.28
CA PRO A 22 -7.07 11.21 -0.50
C PRO A 22 -6.82 10.01 0.42
N LEU A 23 -7.30 10.05 1.67
CA LEU A 23 -7.19 8.94 2.61
C LEU A 23 -8.00 7.74 2.09
N VAL A 24 -9.24 7.97 1.67
CA VAL A 24 -10.12 6.92 1.14
C VAL A 24 -9.53 6.30 -0.13
N TYR A 25 -9.06 7.11 -1.09
CA TYR A 25 -8.36 6.62 -2.28
C TYR A 25 -7.13 5.77 -1.94
N ASN A 26 -6.35 6.19 -0.93
CA ASN A 26 -5.16 5.45 -0.52
C ASN A 26 -5.50 4.08 0.09
N ILE A 27 -6.59 3.97 0.84
CA ILE A 27 -7.07 2.71 1.42
C ILE A 27 -7.62 1.82 0.32
N VAL A 28 -8.61 2.32 -0.46
CA VAL A 28 -9.31 1.56 -1.50
C VAL A 28 -8.34 1.12 -2.58
N GLY A 29 -7.54 2.02 -3.14
CA GLY A 29 -6.62 1.70 -4.23
C GLY A 29 -5.59 0.64 -3.87
N ARG A 30 -5.10 0.64 -2.62
CA ARG A 30 -4.19 -0.41 -2.11
C ARG A 30 -4.92 -1.72 -1.82
N ALA A 31 -6.13 -1.67 -1.28
CA ALA A 31 -6.91 -2.86 -0.96
C ALA A 31 -7.40 -3.59 -2.22
N LEU A 32 -7.79 -2.83 -3.25
CA LEU A 32 -8.24 -3.34 -4.55
C LEU A 32 -7.10 -3.56 -5.53
N ASN A 33 -5.87 -3.20 -5.17
CA ASN A 33 -4.69 -3.34 -6.02
C ASN A 33 -4.84 -2.67 -7.41
N GLY A 34 -5.49 -1.50 -7.45
CA GLY A 34 -5.71 -0.75 -8.69
C GLY A 34 -6.73 -1.37 -9.63
N HIS A 35 -7.69 -2.14 -9.10
CA HIS A 35 -8.85 -2.56 -9.87
C HIS A 35 -9.57 -1.36 -10.52
N ALA A 36 -10.24 -1.58 -11.66
CA ALA A 36 -11.02 -0.55 -12.33
C ALA A 36 -12.11 0.06 -11.42
N ASP A 37 -12.62 -0.73 -10.47
CA ASP A 37 -13.69 -0.36 -9.55
C ASP A 37 -13.22 0.54 -8.38
N VAL A 38 -11.95 0.98 -8.35
CA VAL A 38 -11.44 1.85 -7.28
C VAL A 38 -12.25 3.14 -7.17
N ASP A 39 -12.50 3.82 -8.29
CA ASP A 39 -13.23 5.09 -8.31
C ASP A 39 -14.68 4.91 -7.84
N ASP A 40 -15.34 3.83 -8.28
CA ASP A 40 -16.71 3.50 -7.88
C ASP A 40 -16.80 3.21 -6.39
N VAL A 41 -15.89 2.39 -5.85
CA VAL A 41 -15.85 2.09 -4.41
C VAL A 41 -15.54 3.33 -3.59
N VAL A 42 -14.66 4.22 -4.06
CA VAL A 42 -14.37 5.49 -3.39
C VAL A 42 -15.61 6.40 -3.41
N GLN A 43 -16.27 6.53 -4.56
CA GLN A 43 -17.48 7.35 -4.68
C GLN A 43 -18.58 6.86 -3.74
N GLU A 44 -18.91 5.56 -3.78
CA GLU A 44 -19.92 4.96 -2.90
C GLU A 44 -19.54 5.10 -1.41
N THR A 45 -18.24 5.00 -1.09
CA THR A 45 -17.74 5.29 0.26
C THR A 45 -18.07 6.72 0.67
N MET A 46 -17.74 7.71 -0.16
CA MET A 46 -17.97 9.12 0.18
C MET A 46 -19.45 9.46 0.28
N LEU A 47 -20.30 8.87 -0.57
CA LEU A 47 -21.75 9.02 -0.48
C LEU A 47 -22.30 8.45 0.83
N ARG A 48 -21.84 7.27 1.26
CA ARG A 48 -22.23 6.68 2.55
C ARG A 48 -21.70 7.46 3.75
N VAL A 49 -20.52 8.07 3.63
CA VAL A 49 -19.98 8.97 4.65
C VAL A 49 -20.88 10.19 4.78
N LEU A 50 -21.18 10.90 3.70
CA LEU A 50 -22.05 12.09 3.75
C LEU A 50 -23.46 11.75 4.26
N GLY A 51 -24.07 10.66 3.76
CA GLY A 51 -25.39 10.21 4.20
C GLY A 51 -25.42 9.64 5.63
N GLY A 52 -24.26 9.33 6.21
CA GLY A 52 -24.13 8.76 7.55
C GLY A 52 -23.70 9.77 8.63
N LEU A 53 -23.40 11.03 8.27
CA LEU A 53 -22.85 12.03 9.19
C LEU A 53 -23.74 12.26 10.43
N ASP A 54 -25.05 12.18 10.28
CA ASP A 54 -26.02 12.36 11.37
C ASP A 54 -25.89 11.27 12.45
N GLY A 55 -25.40 10.09 12.07
CA GLY A 55 -25.15 8.96 12.98
C GLY A 55 -23.78 8.99 13.67
N LEU A 56 -22.91 9.95 13.33
CA LEU A 56 -21.58 10.08 13.93
C LEU A 56 -21.71 10.54 15.38
N ARG A 57 -21.20 9.72 16.31
CA ARG A 57 -21.30 9.96 17.76
C ARG A 57 -20.58 11.24 18.22
N GLY A 58 -19.46 11.57 17.58
CA GLY A 58 -18.69 12.74 17.91
C GLY A 58 -17.56 13.01 16.90
N PRO A 59 -17.15 14.28 16.71
CA PRO A 59 -16.11 14.65 15.76
C PRO A 59 -14.77 13.92 15.94
N GLU A 60 -14.42 13.57 17.17
CA GLU A 60 -13.19 12.87 17.53
C GLU A 60 -13.11 11.44 16.98
N THR A 61 -14.27 10.81 16.70
CA THR A 61 -14.37 9.46 16.13
C THR A 61 -14.48 9.46 14.61
N PHE A 62 -14.50 10.64 13.98
CA PHE A 62 -14.76 10.75 12.54
C PHE A 62 -13.77 9.95 11.70
N ARG A 63 -12.48 9.99 12.03
CA ARG A 63 -11.43 9.27 11.28
C ARG A 63 -11.61 7.76 11.34
N SER A 64 -11.75 7.19 12.54
CA SER A 64 -11.97 5.76 12.71
C SER A 64 -13.30 5.31 12.10
N TRP A 65 -14.35 6.12 12.21
CA TRP A 65 -15.64 5.87 11.57
C TRP A 65 -15.58 5.89 10.04
N LEU A 66 -14.89 6.87 9.44
CA LEU A 66 -14.63 6.95 8.00
C LEU A 66 -13.88 5.69 7.51
N VAL A 67 -12.82 5.30 8.22
CA VAL A 67 -12.05 4.10 7.90
C VAL A 67 -12.94 2.85 8.02
N ALA A 68 -13.82 2.77 9.03
CA ALA A 68 -14.77 1.66 9.18
C ALA A 68 -15.72 1.55 7.99
N ILE A 69 -16.31 2.67 7.54
CA ILE A 69 -17.18 2.71 6.36
C ILE A 69 -16.40 2.24 5.12
N THR A 70 -15.19 2.76 4.93
CA THR A 70 -14.31 2.40 3.80
C THR A 70 -14.02 0.90 3.78
N MET A 71 -13.67 0.32 4.93
CA MET A 71 -13.40 -1.11 5.05
C MET A 71 -14.66 -1.96 4.78
N ASN A 72 -15.83 -1.47 5.20
CA ASN A 72 -17.10 -2.12 4.91
C ASN A 72 -17.44 -2.06 3.41
N GLN A 73 -17.11 -0.97 2.70
CA GLN A 73 -17.25 -0.89 1.25
C GLN A 73 -16.37 -1.90 0.53
N ILE A 74 -15.09 -1.96 0.89
CA ILE A 74 -14.14 -2.92 0.31
C ILE A 74 -14.65 -4.36 0.52
N ARG A 75 -15.09 -4.71 1.73
CA ARG A 75 -15.66 -6.05 2.01
C ARG A 75 -16.98 -6.30 1.29
N GLY A 76 -17.80 -5.27 1.09
CA GLY A 76 -19.04 -5.35 0.31
C GLY A 76 -18.75 -5.71 -1.14
N HIS A 77 -17.86 -4.92 -1.76
CA HIS A 77 -17.39 -5.10 -3.14
C HIS A 77 -16.89 -6.54 -3.40
N TRP A 78 -16.03 -7.08 -2.54
CA TRP A 78 -15.53 -8.46 -2.70
C TRP A 78 -16.61 -9.53 -2.53
N ARG A 79 -17.60 -9.32 -1.65
CA ARG A 79 -18.73 -10.25 -1.46
C ARG A 79 -19.66 -10.27 -2.66
N GLU A 80 -19.97 -9.10 -3.21
CA GLU A 80 -20.80 -8.97 -4.41
C GLU A 80 -20.15 -9.69 -5.59
N ARG A 81 -18.85 -9.46 -5.80
CA ARG A 81 -18.07 -10.13 -6.84
C ARG A 81 -17.99 -11.64 -6.65
N ALA A 82 -17.81 -12.12 -5.42
CA ALA A 82 -17.78 -13.56 -5.12
C ALA A 82 -19.15 -14.25 -5.30
N SER A 83 -20.24 -13.52 -5.15
CA SER A 83 -21.61 -14.05 -5.29
C SER A 83 -22.14 -14.00 -6.72
N GLY A 84 -21.42 -13.38 -7.66
CA GLY A 84 -21.86 -13.22 -9.05
C GLY A 84 -23.18 -12.43 -9.19
N ALA A 85 -23.53 -11.65 -8.16
CA ALA A 85 -24.79 -10.92 -8.14
C ALA A 85 -24.74 -9.77 -9.13
N ILE A 86 -25.41 -9.96 -10.27
CA ILE A 86 -25.71 -8.90 -11.24
C ILE A 86 -26.48 -7.80 -10.49
N PRO A 87 -26.04 -6.54 -10.51
CA PRO A 87 -26.81 -5.45 -9.91
C PRO A 87 -28.20 -5.42 -10.52
N ALA A 88 -29.23 -5.38 -9.66
CA ALA A 88 -30.62 -5.19 -10.07
C ALA A 88 -30.82 -3.75 -10.58
N GLY A 89 -30.29 -3.45 -11.77
CA GLY A 89 -30.25 -2.09 -12.27
C GLY A 89 -29.47 -1.91 -13.58
N GLY A 90 -29.90 -2.59 -14.65
CA GLY A 90 -29.80 -2.04 -16.00
C GLY A 90 -28.63 -2.47 -16.88
N GLY A 91 -28.96 -3.29 -17.89
CA GLY A 91 -28.39 -3.20 -19.24
C GLY A 91 -27.17 -4.06 -19.55
N LEU A 92 -27.13 -4.60 -20.77
CA LEU A 92 -26.05 -5.41 -21.32
C LEU A 92 -24.68 -4.70 -21.24
N ALA A 93 -23.94 -4.95 -20.16
CA ALA A 93 -22.50 -4.71 -20.07
C ALA A 93 -21.77 -6.00 -19.66
N ASP A 94 -22.15 -7.13 -20.26
CA ASP A 94 -21.21 -8.24 -20.46
C ASP A 94 -20.24 -7.82 -21.57
N ALA A 95 -19.30 -6.96 -21.22
CA ALA A 95 -18.21 -6.55 -22.09
C ALA A 95 -16.95 -6.42 -21.24
N TYR A 96 -16.42 -7.58 -20.87
CA TYR A 96 -15.06 -7.78 -20.37
C TYR A 96 -14.73 -7.04 -19.05
N ASP A 97 -14.63 -7.79 -17.95
CA ASP A 97 -13.64 -7.55 -16.89
C ASP A 97 -12.23 -7.61 -17.53
N VAL A 98 -11.89 -6.68 -18.42
CA VAL A 98 -10.49 -6.41 -18.74
C VAL A 98 -9.97 -5.72 -17.50
N VAL A 99 -9.26 -6.46 -16.67
CA VAL A 99 -8.24 -5.86 -15.80
C VAL A 99 -7.37 -5.05 -16.74
N ASP A 100 -7.55 -3.72 -16.77
CA ASP A 100 -6.66 -2.84 -17.51
C ASP A 100 -5.25 -3.11 -16.97
N PRO A 101 -4.32 -3.67 -17.77
CA PRO A 101 -2.96 -3.92 -17.30
C PRO A 101 -2.23 -2.61 -16.96
N GLY A 102 -2.73 -1.45 -17.42
CA GLY A 102 -2.29 -0.12 -17.00
C GLY A 102 -2.82 0.33 -15.63
N ALA A 103 -3.79 -0.38 -15.07
CA ALA A 103 -4.43 -0.06 -13.78
C ALA A 103 -3.90 -0.89 -12.60
N ASP A 104 -3.22 -2.02 -12.80
CA ASP A 104 -2.65 -2.80 -11.70
C ASP A 104 -1.71 -1.93 -10.85
N PHE A 105 -2.18 -1.59 -9.64
CA PHE A 105 -1.52 -0.65 -8.76
C PHE A 105 -0.09 -1.09 -8.42
N VAL A 106 0.15 -2.40 -8.33
CA VAL A 106 1.48 -2.93 -8.04
C VAL A 106 2.41 -2.74 -9.23
N ASP A 107 1.98 -3.03 -10.46
CA ASP A 107 2.82 -2.82 -11.65
C ASP A 107 3.11 -1.34 -11.89
N LEU A 108 2.10 -0.50 -11.67
CA LEU A 108 2.23 0.94 -11.72
C LEU A 108 3.22 1.45 -10.66
N THR A 109 3.13 0.94 -9.44
CA THR A 109 4.04 1.28 -8.34
C THR A 109 5.46 0.82 -8.64
N ILE A 110 5.63 -0.41 -9.16
CA ILE A 110 6.93 -0.95 -9.56
C ILE A 110 7.57 -0.07 -10.63
N THR A 111 6.80 0.30 -11.65
CA THR A 111 7.27 1.10 -12.79
C THR A 111 7.61 2.53 -12.38
N ARG A 112 6.67 3.24 -11.73
CA ARG A 112 6.84 4.66 -11.36
C ARG A 112 7.93 4.89 -10.33
N LEU A 113 8.11 3.96 -9.40
CA LEU A 113 9.16 4.05 -8.37
C LEU A 113 10.46 3.33 -8.74
N GLY A 114 10.54 2.72 -9.94
CA GLY A 114 11.72 1.97 -10.38
C GLY A 114 12.12 0.87 -9.40
N LEU A 115 11.14 0.13 -8.86
CA LEU A 115 11.42 -0.85 -7.82
C LEU A 115 12.22 -2.03 -8.37
N SER A 116 13.23 -2.43 -7.60
CA SER A 116 14.08 -3.57 -7.92
C SER A 116 14.35 -4.42 -6.68
N GLY A 117 14.87 -5.64 -6.92
CA GLY A 117 15.22 -6.59 -5.86
C GLY A 117 14.07 -6.81 -4.89
N GLN A 118 14.37 -6.75 -3.59
CA GLN A 118 13.40 -7.07 -2.54
C GLN A 118 12.22 -6.10 -2.45
N ARG A 119 12.35 -4.85 -2.91
CA ARG A 119 11.22 -3.90 -2.93
C ARG A 119 10.18 -4.29 -3.97
N ARG A 120 10.65 -4.73 -5.15
CA ARG A 120 9.78 -5.28 -6.19
C ARG A 120 9.11 -6.57 -5.71
N GLU A 121 9.87 -7.48 -5.11
CA GLU A 121 9.31 -8.73 -4.54
C GLU A 121 8.20 -8.45 -3.52
N THR A 122 8.37 -7.45 -2.65
CA THR A 122 7.32 -7.08 -1.68
C THR A 122 6.08 -6.50 -2.34
N ALA A 123 6.25 -5.68 -3.38
CA ALA A 123 5.12 -5.14 -4.13
C ALA A 123 4.35 -6.28 -4.83
N GLU A 124 5.04 -7.19 -5.52
CA GLU A 124 4.40 -8.35 -6.17
C GLU A 124 3.75 -9.32 -5.16
N ALA A 125 4.33 -9.44 -3.96
CA ALA A 125 3.83 -10.32 -2.91
C ALA A 125 2.46 -9.91 -2.37
N THR A 126 2.05 -8.65 -2.49
CA THR A 126 0.72 -8.19 -2.04
C THR A 126 -0.40 -8.87 -2.81
N ARG A 127 -0.17 -9.23 -4.08
CA ARG A 127 -1.15 -9.97 -4.93
C ARG A 127 -1.49 -11.35 -4.40
N TRP A 128 -0.63 -11.93 -3.56
CA TRP A 128 -0.80 -13.28 -3.00
C TRP A 128 -1.53 -13.31 -1.65
N LEU A 129 -1.85 -12.14 -1.11
CA LEU A 129 -2.67 -12.00 0.09
C LEU A 129 -4.15 -12.16 -0.28
N ASP A 130 -4.93 -12.68 0.67
CA ASP A 130 -6.39 -12.64 0.52
C ASP A 130 -6.91 -11.21 0.69
N GLU A 131 -8.17 -11.00 0.33
CA GLU A 131 -8.82 -9.69 0.31
C GLU A 131 -8.77 -9.01 1.68
N ASP A 132 -8.99 -9.78 2.75
CA ASP A 132 -8.94 -9.30 4.14
C ASP A 132 -7.52 -8.88 4.55
N ASP A 133 -6.50 -9.67 4.22
CA ASP A 133 -5.10 -9.34 4.50
C ASP A 133 -4.62 -8.16 3.65
N ARG A 134 -5.08 -8.00 2.39
CA ARG A 134 -4.78 -6.82 1.56
C ARG A 134 -5.40 -5.55 2.12
N ALA A 135 -6.66 -5.62 2.54
CA ALA A 135 -7.32 -4.49 3.16
C ALA A 135 -6.64 -4.13 4.49
N LEU A 136 -6.29 -5.12 5.33
CA LEU A 136 -5.53 -4.88 6.56
C LEU A 136 -4.12 -4.32 6.30
N LEU A 137 -3.44 -4.76 5.24
CA LEU A 137 -2.14 -4.23 4.82
C LEU A 137 -2.24 -2.73 4.50
N SER A 138 -3.32 -2.29 3.84
CA SER A 138 -3.56 -0.86 3.54
C SER A 138 -3.66 0.00 4.80
N LEU A 139 -4.32 -0.49 5.85
CA LEU A 139 -4.44 0.23 7.13
C LEU A 139 -3.12 0.22 7.91
N TRP A 140 -2.46 -0.93 8.00
CA TRP A 140 -1.17 -1.05 8.67
C TRP A 140 -0.10 -0.17 8.01
N TRP A 141 -0.21 0.03 6.69
CA TRP A 141 0.61 0.97 5.97
C TRP A 141 0.49 2.39 6.50
N LEU A 142 -0.74 2.90 6.53
CA LEU A 142 -1.05 4.25 6.98
C LEU A 142 -0.68 4.43 8.45
N GLU A 143 -0.87 3.38 9.25
CA GLU A 143 -0.40 3.34 10.64
C GLU A 143 1.13 3.50 10.72
N SER A 144 1.87 2.75 9.89
CA SER A 144 3.33 2.79 9.88
C SER A 144 3.87 4.12 9.34
N ALA A 145 3.12 4.80 8.47
CA ALA A 145 3.42 6.15 7.99
C ALA A 145 3.05 7.26 8.99
N GLY A 146 2.33 6.93 10.07
CA GLY A 146 1.84 7.90 11.06
C GLY A 146 0.58 8.65 10.65
N GLU A 147 -0.07 8.27 9.53
CA GLU A 147 -1.32 8.87 9.04
C GLU A 147 -2.54 8.39 9.84
N LEU A 148 -2.48 7.14 10.33
CA LEU A 148 -3.44 6.54 11.24
C LEU A 148 -2.76 6.12 12.54
N THR A 149 -3.51 6.11 13.62
CA THR A 149 -3.08 5.57 14.91
C THR A 149 -3.53 4.11 15.04
N ARG A 150 -2.83 3.34 15.88
CA ARG A 150 -3.26 1.97 16.25
C ARG A 150 -4.68 1.94 16.81
N ALA A 151 -5.08 2.98 17.55
CA ALA A 151 -6.41 3.10 18.12
C ALA A 151 -7.47 3.26 17.01
N GLU A 152 -7.23 4.16 16.04
CA GLU A 152 -8.14 4.34 14.90
C GLU A 152 -8.28 3.06 14.07
N VAL A 153 -7.17 2.34 13.83
CA VAL A 153 -7.21 1.05 13.12
C VAL A 153 -8.01 0.00 13.90
N ALA A 154 -7.80 -0.10 15.21
CA ALA A 154 -8.51 -1.06 16.04
C ALA A 154 -10.02 -0.75 16.10
N GLU A 155 -10.37 0.52 16.31
CA GLU A 155 -11.77 0.99 16.33
C GLU A 155 -12.45 0.77 14.98
N ALA A 156 -11.78 1.13 13.88
CA ALA A 156 -12.34 0.98 12.53
C ALA A 156 -12.60 -0.49 12.14
N LEU A 157 -11.79 -1.41 12.68
CA LEU A 157 -11.97 -2.84 12.47
C LEU A 157 -12.93 -3.49 13.48
N GLU A 158 -13.46 -2.72 14.43
CA GLU A 158 -14.26 -3.20 15.56
C GLU A 158 -13.54 -4.27 16.39
N LEU A 159 -12.24 -4.06 16.63
CA LEU A 159 -11.38 -4.99 17.36
C LEU A 159 -10.76 -4.34 18.59
N SER A 160 -10.36 -5.18 19.55
CA SER A 160 -9.45 -4.74 20.60
C SER A 160 -8.05 -4.45 20.01
N PRO A 161 -7.26 -3.53 20.60
CA PRO A 161 -5.89 -3.29 20.15
C PRO A 161 -5.02 -4.56 20.10
N GLN A 162 -5.24 -5.48 21.03
CA GLN A 162 -4.54 -6.78 21.07
C GLN A 162 -4.95 -7.66 19.88
N HIS A 163 -6.23 -7.78 19.58
CA HIS A 163 -6.71 -8.56 18.44
C HIS A 163 -6.24 -7.95 17.10
N ALA A 164 -6.27 -6.62 16.98
CA ALA A 164 -5.72 -5.92 15.82
C ALA A 164 -4.21 -6.22 15.66
N ALA A 165 -3.44 -6.18 16.74
CA ALA A 165 -2.02 -6.54 16.72
C ALA A 165 -1.76 -7.97 16.25
N VAL A 166 -2.53 -8.95 16.73
CA VAL A 166 -2.41 -10.35 16.30
C VAL A 166 -2.74 -10.50 14.82
N ARG A 167 -3.80 -9.84 14.32
CA ARG A 167 -4.14 -9.87 12.88
C ARG A 167 -3.03 -9.26 12.03
N VAL A 168 -2.49 -8.10 12.43
CA VAL A 168 -1.36 -7.46 11.73
C VAL A 168 -0.14 -8.37 11.69
N GLN A 169 0.22 -9.01 12.80
CA GLN A 169 1.34 -9.97 12.83
C GLN A 169 1.12 -11.16 11.89
N ARG A 170 -0.11 -11.71 11.85
CA ARG A 170 -0.46 -12.79 10.95
C ARG A 170 -0.38 -12.36 9.47
N MET A 171 -0.91 -11.19 9.14
CA MET A 171 -0.85 -10.61 7.80
C MET A 171 0.60 -10.37 7.37
N LYS A 172 1.46 -9.87 8.26
CA LYS A 172 2.90 -9.70 7.98
C LYS A 172 3.61 -11.02 7.70
N ALA A 173 3.36 -12.06 8.50
CA ALA A 173 3.90 -13.39 8.24
C ALA A 173 3.42 -13.99 6.90
N GLN A 174 2.17 -13.67 6.55
CA GLN A 174 1.54 -14.00 5.28
C GLN A 174 2.21 -13.28 4.09
N LEU A 175 2.59 -12.01 4.25
CA LEU A 175 3.34 -11.23 3.26
C LEU A 175 4.77 -11.77 3.09
N GLU A 176 5.48 -12.07 4.19
CA GLU A 176 6.82 -12.67 4.10
C GLU A 176 6.81 -14.02 3.38
N THR A 177 5.80 -14.85 3.65
CA THR A 177 5.60 -16.11 2.93
C THR A 177 5.36 -15.87 1.44
N ALA A 178 4.56 -14.86 1.08
CA ALA A 178 4.31 -14.50 -0.31
C ALA A 178 5.57 -13.99 -1.04
N ARG A 179 6.43 -13.21 -0.35
CA ARG A 179 7.70 -12.74 -0.92
C ARG A 179 8.62 -13.89 -1.29
N VAL A 180 8.68 -14.93 -0.47
CA VAL A 180 9.44 -16.15 -0.79
C VAL A 180 8.88 -16.84 -2.02
N VAL A 181 7.55 -16.90 -2.16
CA VAL A 181 6.90 -17.47 -3.34
C VAL A 181 7.28 -16.68 -4.60
N VAL A 182 7.17 -15.35 -4.57
CA VAL A 182 7.56 -14.46 -5.68
C VAL A 182 9.02 -14.68 -6.06
N ARG A 183 9.93 -14.68 -5.07
CA ARG A 183 11.36 -14.90 -5.28
C ARG A 183 11.65 -16.27 -5.90
N ALA A 184 11.00 -17.32 -5.42
CA ALA A 184 11.18 -18.68 -5.92
C ALA A 184 10.67 -18.85 -7.36
N LEU A 185 9.54 -18.22 -7.69
CA LEU A 185 9.00 -18.22 -9.05
C LEU A 185 9.87 -17.44 -10.03
N SER A 186 10.51 -16.37 -9.55
CA SER A 186 11.39 -15.51 -10.34
C SER A 186 12.85 -16.00 -10.42
N ALA A 187 13.16 -17.13 -9.79
CA ALA A 187 14.54 -17.64 -9.72
C ALA A 187 15.06 -18.09 -11.10
N ASN A 188 16.33 -17.80 -11.36
CA ASN A 188 17.03 -18.25 -12.56
C ASN A 188 18.36 -18.95 -12.18
N PRO A 189 18.53 -20.25 -12.46
CA PRO A 189 17.58 -21.14 -13.14
C PRO A 189 16.35 -21.47 -12.29
N PRO A 190 15.18 -21.76 -12.90
CA PRO A 190 13.98 -22.07 -12.14
C PRO A 190 14.07 -23.47 -11.51
N CYS A 191 13.48 -23.65 -10.34
CA CYS A 191 13.39 -24.96 -9.69
C CYS A 191 12.49 -25.92 -10.52
N GLY A 192 13.01 -27.11 -10.84
CA GLY A 192 12.26 -28.12 -11.60
C GLY A 192 10.99 -28.60 -10.89
N GLY A 193 11.04 -28.81 -9.57
CA GLY A 193 9.86 -29.21 -8.79
C GLY A 193 8.80 -28.11 -8.73
N LEU A 194 9.22 -26.85 -8.64
CA LEU A 194 8.30 -25.71 -8.66
C LEU A 194 7.60 -25.57 -10.03
N ARG A 195 8.34 -25.79 -11.14
CA ARG A 195 7.76 -25.84 -12.50
C ARG A 195 6.69 -26.91 -12.64
N GLN A 196 6.92 -28.11 -12.08
CA GLN A 196 5.93 -29.18 -12.12
C GLN A 196 4.65 -28.81 -11.35
N ILE A 197 4.80 -28.20 -10.17
CA ILE A 197 3.64 -27.77 -9.36
C ILE A 197 2.83 -26.69 -10.07
N THR A 198 3.50 -25.78 -10.78
CA THR A 198 2.88 -24.62 -11.46
C THR A 198 2.40 -24.94 -12.89
N ALA A 199 2.65 -26.14 -13.41
CA ALA A 199 2.29 -26.50 -14.78
C ALA A 199 0.78 -26.41 -15.10
N GLY A 200 -0.08 -26.59 -14.09
CA GLY A 200 -1.54 -26.45 -14.21
C GLY A 200 -2.10 -25.19 -13.53
N TRP A 201 -1.24 -24.21 -13.22
CA TRP A 201 -1.66 -22.94 -12.65
C TRP A 201 -2.02 -21.97 -13.77
N ASP A 202 -3.16 -21.29 -13.62
CA ASP A 202 -3.63 -20.22 -14.50
C ASP A 202 -2.79 -18.93 -14.43
N GLY A 203 -1.80 -18.88 -13.52
CA GLY A 203 -0.95 -17.72 -13.30
C GLY A 203 -1.56 -16.67 -12.38
N VAL A 204 -2.77 -16.89 -11.86
CA VAL A 204 -3.46 -15.95 -10.98
C VAL A 204 -3.04 -16.17 -9.52
N PRO A 205 -2.38 -15.20 -8.86
CA PRO A 205 -1.99 -15.32 -7.46
C PRO A 205 -3.20 -15.55 -6.54
N SER A 206 -3.08 -16.47 -5.59
CA SER A 206 -4.13 -16.71 -4.59
C SER A 206 -3.58 -17.28 -3.30
N ALA A 207 -4.35 -17.18 -2.22
CA ALA A 207 -3.97 -17.74 -0.92
C ALA A 207 -3.76 -19.27 -0.97
N LEU A 208 -4.52 -19.98 -1.82
CA LEU A 208 -4.37 -21.43 -2.02
C LEU A 208 -3.03 -21.75 -2.68
N TRP A 209 -2.72 -21.08 -3.78
CA TRP A 209 -1.45 -21.27 -4.49
C TRP A 209 -0.26 -20.82 -3.65
N ARG A 210 -0.37 -19.70 -2.93
CA ARG A 210 0.64 -19.26 -1.96
C ARG A 210 0.97 -20.38 -0.96
N LYS A 211 -0.03 -21.00 -0.33
CA LYS A 211 0.17 -22.10 0.64
C LYS A 211 0.85 -23.30 -0.01
N ARG A 212 0.44 -23.67 -1.23
CA ARG A 212 1.01 -24.81 -1.97
C ARG A 212 2.50 -24.57 -2.32
N LEU A 213 2.81 -23.40 -2.88
CA LEU A 213 4.16 -23.04 -3.30
C LEU A 213 5.08 -22.81 -2.10
N ALA A 214 4.60 -22.17 -1.03
CA ALA A 214 5.36 -22.01 0.20
C ALA A 214 5.71 -23.35 0.88
N ARG A 215 4.81 -24.34 0.80
CA ARG A 215 5.11 -25.70 1.28
C ARG A 215 6.26 -26.32 0.51
N HIS A 216 6.25 -26.20 -0.83
CA HIS A 216 7.37 -26.65 -1.65
C HIS A 216 8.66 -25.92 -1.29
N ALA A 217 8.60 -24.58 -1.17
CA ALA A 217 9.76 -23.76 -0.88
C ALA A 217 10.46 -24.13 0.45
N ARG A 218 9.71 -24.68 1.42
CA ARG A 218 10.28 -25.17 2.69
C ARG A 218 10.86 -26.58 2.62
N GLY A 219 10.41 -27.41 1.68
CA GLY A 219 10.82 -28.81 1.57
C GLY A 219 11.79 -29.11 0.43
N CYS A 220 12.12 -28.11 -0.40
CA CYS A 220 12.99 -28.27 -1.55
C CYS A 220 14.36 -27.66 -1.26
N SER A 221 15.43 -28.46 -1.41
CA SER A 221 16.82 -28.03 -1.20
C SER A 221 17.27 -26.89 -2.12
N VAL A 222 16.61 -26.70 -3.27
CA VAL A 222 16.88 -25.57 -4.16
C VAL A 222 16.16 -24.31 -3.67
N CYS A 223 14.91 -24.44 -3.21
CA CYS A 223 14.08 -23.29 -2.87
C CYS A 223 14.25 -22.82 -1.42
N GLU A 224 14.77 -23.66 -0.53
CA GLU A 224 14.91 -23.34 0.89
C GLU A 224 15.78 -22.08 1.11
N GLY A 225 16.75 -21.85 0.24
CA GLY A 225 17.59 -20.65 0.26
C GLY A 225 16.83 -19.35 0.09
N HIS A 226 15.64 -19.35 -0.53
CA HIS A 226 14.84 -18.14 -0.74
C HIS A 226 14.27 -17.53 0.55
N TRP A 227 14.19 -18.33 1.63
CA TRP A 227 13.83 -17.86 2.98
C TRP A 227 14.96 -17.06 3.65
N SER A 228 16.17 -17.14 3.12
CA SER A 228 17.35 -16.48 3.69
C SER A 228 17.52 -15.05 3.14
N ASN A 229 18.23 -14.21 3.89
CA ASN A 229 18.60 -12.84 3.50
C ASN A 229 17.40 -11.94 3.15
N LEU A 230 16.21 -12.21 3.71
CA LEU A 230 15.06 -11.33 3.59
C LEU A 230 15.26 -10.11 4.50
N VAL A 231 15.25 -8.92 3.91
CA VAL A 231 15.10 -7.68 4.68
C VAL A 231 13.64 -7.61 5.15
N PRO A 232 13.36 -7.24 6.42
CA PRO A 232 11.99 -7.11 6.92
C PRO A 232 11.15 -6.22 6.00
N ALA A 233 9.95 -6.68 5.63
CA ALA A 233 9.08 -5.94 4.70
C ALA A 233 8.85 -4.49 5.16
N GLU A 234 8.70 -4.24 6.45
CA GLU A 234 8.47 -2.91 7.03
C GLU A 234 9.49 -1.88 6.55
N GLY A 235 10.78 -2.23 6.54
CA GLY A 235 11.84 -1.34 6.07
C GLY A 235 11.86 -1.12 4.56
N LEU A 236 11.36 -2.08 3.78
CA LEU A 236 11.24 -1.98 2.32
C LEU A 236 10.04 -1.14 1.89
N LEU A 237 9.03 -1.16 2.76
CA LEU A 237 7.74 -0.56 2.54
C LEU A 237 7.76 0.95 2.81
N VAL A 238 8.47 1.48 3.81
CA VAL A 238 8.50 2.95 4.12
C VAL A 238 8.65 3.87 2.88
N GLY A 239 9.36 3.45 1.82
CA GLY A 239 9.49 4.21 0.57
C GLY A 239 8.42 4.00 -0.52
N LEU A 240 7.44 3.09 -0.38
CA LEU A 240 6.30 2.92 -1.32
C LEU A 240 5.05 3.70 -0.87
N GLY A 241 5.12 4.31 0.32
CA GLY A 241 3.99 4.95 0.99
C GLY A 241 3.77 6.38 0.55
N LEU A 242 4.82 6.99 0.03
CA LEU A 242 4.84 8.35 -0.48
C LEU A 242 4.25 8.48 -1.89
N VAL A 243 3.60 7.44 -2.39
CA VAL A 243 2.83 7.51 -3.63
C VAL A 243 1.37 7.72 -3.23
N PRO A 244 0.84 8.95 -3.32
CA PRO A 244 -0.58 9.17 -3.15
C PRO A 244 -1.26 8.46 -4.32
N VAL A 245 -2.09 7.46 -4.03
CA VAL A 245 -2.82 6.76 -5.10
C VAL A 245 -3.70 7.76 -5.86
N GLY A 246 -4.21 8.79 -5.19
CA GLY A 246 -4.94 9.89 -5.81
C GLY A 246 -4.14 10.68 -6.86
N ALA A 247 -2.85 10.97 -6.64
CA ALA A 247 -2.01 11.63 -7.65
C ALA A 247 -1.69 10.70 -8.84
N VAL A 248 -1.63 9.40 -8.55
CA VAL A 248 -1.34 8.35 -9.52
C VAL A 248 -2.53 8.06 -10.44
N LEU A 249 -3.75 8.08 -9.90
CA LEU A 249 -5.00 7.92 -10.64
C LEU A 249 -5.46 9.22 -11.31
N ALA A 250 -5.30 10.39 -10.66
CA ALA A 250 -5.63 11.67 -11.28
C ALA A 250 -4.82 11.94 -12.56
N GLY A 251 -3.54 11.51 -12.60
CA GLY A 251 -2.71 11.58 -13.81
C GLY A 251 -3.09 10.58 -14.93
N LEU A 252 -4.02 9.65 -14.68
CA LEU A 252 -4.56 8.72 -15.68
C LEU A 252 -5.92 9.18 -16.24
N VAL A 253 -6.65 10.02 -15.51
CA VAL A 253 -8.03 10.43 -15.85
C VAL A 253 -8.11 11.88 -16.37
N LEU A 254 -7.16 12.76 -16.03
CA LEU A 254 -7.18 14.16 -16.46
C LEU A 254 -6.11 14.46 -17.54
N PRO A 255 -6.43 15.27 -18.57
CA PRO A 255 -5.42 15.79 -19.49
C PRO A 255 -4.36 16.60 -18.73
N PRO A 256 -3.11 16.62 -19.21
CA PRO A 256 -1.96 17.19 -18.50
C PRO A 256 -2.12 18.66 -18.10
N ASP A 257 -3.05 19.39 -18.72
CA ASP A 257 -3.27 20.82 -18.50
C ASP A 257 -4.10 21.18 -17.26
N LEU A 258 -4.62 20.20 -16.51
CA LEU A 258 -5.45 20.44 -15.31
C LEU A 258 -4.81 19.99 -13.98
N VAL A 259 -3.55 19.53 -13.98
CA VAL A 259 -2.86 19.01 -12.78
C VAL A 259 -2.39 20.13 -11.83
N GLU A 260 -2.64 21.39 -12.16
CA GLU A 260 -2.19 22.53 -11.36
C GLU A 260 -3.22 22.99 -10.30
N VAL A 261 -3.59 22.11 -9.36
CA VAL A 261 -4.08 22.55 -8.05
C VAL A 261 -3.64 21.57 -6.96
N GLY A 262 -2.74 22.01 -6.09
CA GLY A 262 -2.54 21.40 -4.77
C GLY A 262 -1.24 20.64 -4.53
N SER A 263 -0.10 21.09 -5.07
CA SER A 263 1.19 20.67 -4.50
C SER A 263 1.47 21.47 -3.23
N ALA A 264 1.26 20.84 -2.08
CA ALA A 264 1.71 21.35 -0.80
C ALA A 264 3.23 21.57 -0.83
N SER A 265 3.64 22.77 -0.40
CA SER A 265 4.97 23.34 -0.46
C SER A 265 6.08 22.37 -0.02
N ALA A 266 6.88 21.92 -1.00
CA ALA A 266 8.25 21.50 -0.72
C ALA A 266 9.04 22.75 -0.33
N VAL A 267 9.53 22.77 0.91
CA VAL A 267 10.47 23.78 1.41
C VAL A 267 11.66 23.84 0.47
N SER A 268 11.70 24.89 -0.35
CA SER A 268 12.86 25.24 -1.16
C SER A 268 13.91 25.85 -0.25
N GLY A 269 14.89 25.05 0.14
CA GLY A 269 16.14 25.53 0.74
C GLY A 269 16.90 26.35 -0.32
N ALA A 270 16.97 27.66 -0.09
CA ALA A 270 17.74 28.59 -0.88
C ALA A 270 19.21 28.14 -0.95
N SER A 271 19.71 27.96 -2.18
CA SER A 271 21.13 27.89 -2.45
C SER A 271 21.71 29.30 -2.36
N GLY A 272 22.54 29.52 -1.34
CA GLY A 272 23.48 30.63 -1.26
C GLY A 272 24.89 30.05 -1.34
N ASP A 273 25.65 30.55 -2.30
CA ASP A 273 27.04 30.23 -2.64
C ASP A 273 28.02 30.16 -1.46
N GLY A 274 29.04 29.31 -1.65
CA GLY A 274 30.40 29.59 -1.16
C GLY A 274 30.91 28.73 0.00
N SER A 275 31.67 27.68 -0.33
CA SER A 275 33.08 27.53 0.08
C SER A 275 33.52 26.06 0.07
N SER A 276 34.17 25.69 -1.02
CA SER A 276 35.05 24.54 -1.11
C SER A 276 36.24 24.75 -0.16
N GLY A 277 36.47 23.81 0.76
CA GLY A 277 37.78 23.65 1.39
C GLY A 277 37.77 23.67 2.90
N GLN A 278 37.39 22.55 3.55
CA GLN A 278 37.78 22.29 4.94
C GLN A 278 37.59 20.82 5.35
N VAL A 279 38.14 19.86 4.60
CA VAL A 279 38.23 18.46 5.08
C VAL A 279 39.65 17.88 5.02
N SER A 280 40.63 18.56 4.41
CA SER A 280 42.01 18.04 4.33
C SER A 280 42.93 18.41 5.52
N ALA A 281 42.53 19.30 6.43
CA ALA A 281 43.44 19.82 7.47
C ALA A 281 43.57 18.96 8.74
N ARG A 282 42.64 18.03 9.00
CA ARG A 282 42.69 17.18 10.22
C ARG A 282 43.44 15.85 10.04
N ALA A 283 43.73 15.43 8.81
CA ALA A 283 44.48 14.21 8.51
C ALA A 283 46.01 14.44 8.39
N GLN A 284 46.46 15.65 8.03
CA GLN A 284 47.90 16.00 7.93
C GLN A 284 48.56 16.23 9.31
N ALA A 285 47.85 16.83 10.27
CA ALA A 285 48.42 17.18 11.59
C ALA A 285 48.76 15.97 12.48
N ARG A 286 48.26 14.76 12.17
CA ARG A 286 48.60 13.52 12.89
C ARG A 286 49.83 12.80 12.33
N ARG A 287 50.24 13.07 11.07
CA ARG A 287 51.41 12.43 10.45
C ARG A 287 52.74 13.14 10.78
N ASP A 288 52.72 14.45 11.00
CA ASP A 288 53.95 15.19 11.34
C ASP A 288 54.38 15.09 12.82
N ARG A 289 53.45 14.77 13.74
CA ARG A 289 53.78 14.47 15.15
C ARG A 289 54.47 13.12 15.34
N ALA A 290 54.31 12.18 14.41
CA ALA A 290 54.96 10.86 14.46
C ALA A 290 56.39 10.87 13.89
N ARG A 291 56.73 11.82 13.01
CA ARG A 291 58.09 11.95 12.43
C ARG A 291 59.07 12.72 13.30
N ARG A 292 58.61 13.59 14.21
CA ARG A 292 59.49 14.35 15.14
C ARG A 292 59.96 13.58 16.39
N ARG A 293 59.44 12.38 16.66
CA ARG A 293 59.84 11.53 17.82
C ARG A 293 60.89 10.45 17.49
N ARG A 294 61.43 10.41 16.27
CA ARG A 294 62.45 9.43 15.84
C ARG A 294 63.82 10.04 15.52
N ARG A 295 64.10 11.28 15.96
CA ARG A 295 65.36 11.99 15.68
C ARG A 295 66.01 12.69 16.88
N THR A 296 65.70 12.22 18.08
CA THR A 296 66.45 12.53 19.31
C THR A 296 66.70 11.24 20.05
#